data_AF-A0AAD3CEC3-F1
#
_entry.id   AF-A0AAD3CEC3-F1
#
_cell.length_a   1.000
_cell.length_b   1.000
_cell.length_c   1.000
_cell.angle_alpha   90.00
_cell.angle_beta   90.00
_cell.angle_gamma   90.00
#
_symmetry.space_group_name_H-M   'P 1'
#
loop_
_entity.id
_entity.type
_entity.pdbx_description
1 polymer ?
#
loop_
_entity_poly.entity_id
_entity_poly.type
_entity_poly.pdbx_seq_one_letter_code
_entity_poly.pdbx_strand_id
1 'polypeptide(L)'
;MHELYDHKPSIEAVEKVVKEFTYPLKHKDGRFLPIQSAASVGFEYLPVLAKAGIKHEVGGEDARGGLLTADPSDADEQNALQDFVNSGAYDDDEEDVKMLDVLKELREADLLKKEDILKQNLLLYSCLSLSKARFEYLVSIDPDALIETKVRNTSLIHFFSSCKSEETEEIVKLLLKSGFKYHANIGGLLFIKDNHGTTAFDCMCNEKGVEKVMSMLHDMLSTKRGFPILHHVFVKAPQHILTFLQKFPWAYDLKDHNARTLHQAVLAAAPDVMKKNHMILASLSDNQIQTKDPVTTLYPFAAMAVGEHADLETTFHLLRRQPSVMDRYLTSDIDDSSNRSRKKRRIG
;
A
#
# COMPACT_ATOMS: atom_id res chain seq x y z
N MET A 1 1.52 -34.95 19.81
CA MET A 1 1.58 -33.50 19.53
C MET A 1 1.82 -33.21 18.06
N HIS A 2 2.54 -34.05 17.30
CA HIS A 2 2.64 -33.90 15.84
C HIS A 2 1.37 -34.38 15.10
N GLU A 3 0.70 -35.41 15.62
CA GLU A 3 -0.54 -35.98 15.05
C GLU A 3 -1.82 -35.24 15.48
N LEU A 4 -1.75 -33.93 15.78
CA LEU A 4 -2.94 -33.17 16.22
C LEU A 4 -4.05 -33.17 15.16
N TYR A 5 -3.67 -33.17 13.89
CA TYR A 5 -4.61 -33.22 12.78
C TYR A 5 -5.36 -34.55 12.67
N ASP A 6 -4.66 -35.66 12.91
CA ASP A 6 -5.24 -37.00 12.74
C ASP A 6 -6.24 -37.30 13.85
N HIS A 7 -5.93 -36.89 15.09
CA HIS A 7 -6.75 -37.19 16.26
C HIS A 7 -7.75 -36.09 16.63
N LYS A 8 -7.56 -34.86 16.13
CA LYS A 8 -8.41 -33.67 16.39
C LYS A 8 -8.86 -33.54 17.85
N PRO A 9 -7.94 -33.56 18.83
CA PRO A 9 -8.32 -33.42 20.23
C PRO A 9 -8.99 -32.05 20.50
N SER A 10 -9.79 -31.94 21.55
CA SER A 10 -10.34 -30.63 21.93
C SER A 10 -9.22 -29.67 22.35
N ILE A 11 -9.43 -28.36 22.19
CA ILE A 11 -8.48 -27.33 22.60
C ILE A 11 -8.14 -27.48 24.09
N GLU A 12 -9.12 -27.76 24.95
CA GLU A 12 -8.93 -27.96 26.39
C GLU A 12 -8.07 -29.19 26.70
N ALA A 13 -8.20 -30.26 25.90
CA ALA A 13 -7.36 -31.43 26.04
C ALA A 13 -5.90 -31.11 25.70
N VAL A 14 -5.68 -30.35 24.62
CA VAL A 14 -4.34 -29.87 24.25
C VAL A 14 -3.77 -28.96 25.33
N GLU A 15 -4.53 -28.00 25.82
CA GLU A 15 -4.14 -27.10 26.93
C GLU A 15 -3.72 -27.87 28.18
N LYS A 16 -4.49 -28.91 28.55
CA LYS A 16 -4.17 -29.76 29.70
C LYS A 16 -2.83 -30.48 29.49
N VAL A 17 -2.64 -31.08 28.32
CA VAL A 17 -1.40 -31.82 28.00
C VAL A 17 -0.19 -30.88 28.01
N VAL A 18 -0.26 -29.71 27.38
CA VAL A 18 0.88 -28.78 27.33
C VAL A 18 1.18 -28.11 28.66
N LYS A 19 0.19 -28.04 29.57
CA LYS A 19 0.38 -27.57 30.94
C LYS A 19 1.08 -28.60 31.83
N GLU A 20 0.80 -29.88 31.63
CA GLU A 20 1.36 -30.98 32.42
C GLU A 20 2.72 -31.46 31.88
N PHE A 21 2.94 -31.38 30.56
CA PHE A 21 4.10 -31.96 29.90
C PHE A 21 4.81 -30.93 29.00
N THR A 22 6.05 -30.61 29.35
CA THR A 22 6.88 -29.63 28.61
C THR A 22 7.69 -30.28 27.49
N TYR A 23 8.12 -31.53 27.70
CA TYR A 23 8.93 -32.30 26.74
C TYR A 23 8.28 -32.44 25.35
N PRO A 24 6.96 -32.71 25.23
CA PRO A 24 6.32 -32.86 23.92
C PRO A 24 6.38 -31.62 23.03
N LEU A 25 6.51 -30.42 23.60
CA LEU A 25 6.60 -29.16 22.83
C LEU A 25 7.98 -28.93 22.23
N LYS A 26 9.03 -29.45 22.86
CA LYS A 26 10.43 -29.37 22.39
C LYS A 26 10.83 -30.57 21.56
N HIS A 27 10.08 -31.67 21.68
CA HIS A 27 10.32 -32.88 20.91
C HIS A 27 10.10 -32.59 19.43
N LYS A 28 11.10 -32.89 18.61
CA LYS A 28 11.01 -32.80 17.17
C LYS A 28 10.67 -34.17 16.61
N ASP A 29 9.61 -34.26 15.82
CA ASP A 29 9.39 -35.41 14.95
C ASP A 29 10.13 -35.15 13.63
N GLY A 30 11.25 -35.86 13.47
CA GLY A 30 12.28 -35.51 12.50
C GLY A 30 12.87 -34.13 12.80
N ARG A 31 12.41 -33.10 12.06
CA ARG A 31 12.92 -31.72 12.15
C ARG A 31 11.88 -30.70 12.61
N PHE A 32 10.60 -31.09 12.62
CA PHE A 32 9.49 -30.19 12.89
C PHE A 32 9.21 -30.08 14.39
N LEU A 33 8.90 -28.87 14.86
CA LEU A 33 8.23 -28.64 16.14
C LEU A 33 6.73 -28.92 16.00
N PRO A 34 6.03 -29.29 17.08
CA PRO A 34 4.59 -29.52 17.01
C PRO A 34 3.79 -28.32 16.48
N ILE A 35 4.26 -27.10 16.78
CA ILE A 35 3.63 -25.86 16.29
C ILE A 35 3.75 -25.70 14.77
N GLN A 36 4.83 -26.20 14.15
CA GLN A 36 4.98 -26.19 12.69
C GLN A 36 4.02 -27.20 12.05
N SER A 37 3.87 -28.40 12.63
CA SER A 37 2.84 -29.35 12.19
C SER A 37 1.42 -28.78 12.33
N ALA A 38 1.15 -28.05 13.42
CA ALA A 38 -0.14 -27.40 13.63
C ALA A 38 -0.41 -26.28 12.62
N ALA A 39 0.62 -25.53 12.19
CA ALA A 39 0.46 -24.44 11.24
C ALA A 39 -0.16 -24.86 9.90
N SER A 40 0.19 -26.06 9.41
CA SER A 40 -0.28 -26.55 8.10
C SER A 40 -1.68 -27.17 8.14
N VAL A 41 -2.06 -27.79 9.25
CA VAL A 41 -3.25 -28.68 9.27
C VAL A 41 -4.12 -28.58 10.52
N GLY A 42 -3.65 -27.98 11.62
CA GLY A 42 -4.40 -27.86 12.88
C GLY A 42 -4.26 -26.45 13.44
N PHE A 43 -4.59 -25.44 12.63
CA PHE A 43 -4.28 -24.05 12.93
C PHE A 43 -4.98 -23.54 14.19
N GLU A 44 -6.10 -24.14 14.59
CA GLU A 44 -6.82 -23.84 15.84
C GLU A 44 -5.96 -24.07 17.10
N TYR A 45 -4.91 -24.91 17.01
CA TYR A 45 -4.02 -25.16 18.13
C TYR A 45 -2.86 -24.15 18.23
N LEU A 46 -2.61 -23.35 17.20
CA LEU A 46 -1.46 -22.42 17.16
C LEU A 46 -1.38 -21.49 18.37
N PRO A 47 -2.46 -20.78 18.80
CA PRO A 47 -2.37 -19.86 19.91
C PRO A 47 -2.00 -20.57 21.23
N VAL A 48 -2.59 -21.74 21.48
CA VAL A 48 -2.33 -22.54 22.67
C VAL A 48 -0.89 -23.05 22.69
N LEU A 49 -0.41 -23.58 21.56
CA LEU A 49 0.95 -24.10 21.43
C LEU A 49 1.99 -22.98 21.57
N ALA A 50 1.76 -21.81 20.97
CA ALA A 50 2.67 -20.66 21.10
C ALA A 50 2.72 -20.14 22.55
N LYS A 51 1.56 -19.96 23.21
CA LYS A 51 1.48 -19.52 24.61
C LYS A 51 2.19 -20.49 25.55
N ALA A 52 1.99 -21.79 25.38
CA ALA A 52 2.69 -22.82 26.15
C ALA A 52 4.19 -22.84 25.82
N GLY A 53 4.53 -22.71 24.54
CA GLY A 53 5.91 -22.67 24.07
C GLY A 53 6.70 -21.53 24.68
N ILE A 54 6.12 -20.34 24.85
CA ILE A 54 6.77 -19.21 25.53
C ILE A 54 7.13 -19.56 26.97
N LYS A 55 6.20 -20.15 27.73
CA LYS A 55 6.45 -20.56 29.13
C LYS A 55 7.60 -21.58 29.26
N HIS A 56 7.89 -22.29 28.19
CA HIS A 56 8.89 -23.35 28.17
C HIS A 56 10.10 -23.01 27.30
N GLU A 57 10.23 -21.77 26.82
CA GLU A 57 11.35 -21.32 25.96
C GLU A 57 11.52 -22.23 24.71
N VAL A 58 10.41 -22.62 24.09
CA VAL A 58 10.43 -23.38 22.83
C VAL A 58 10.87 -22.44 21.71
N GLY A 59 11.86 -22.88 20.92
CA GLY A 59 12.44 -22.09 19.83
C GLY A 59 13.52 -21.09 20.25
N GLY A 60 13.71 -20.87 21.56
CA GLY A 60 14.67 -19.90 22.10
C GLY A 60 14.08 -18.53 22.42
N GLU A 61 14.94 -17.59 22.79
CA GLU A 61 14.57 -16.20 23.07
C GLU A 61 13.98 -15.54 21.82
N ASP A 62 12.92 -14.74 21.99
CA ASP A 62 12.17 -14.05 20.91
C ASP A 62 11.47 -14.93 19.85
N ALA A 63 11.62 -16.25 19.90
CA ALA A 63 10.98 -17.18 18.97
C ALA A 63 9.47 -17.38 19.21
N ARG A 64 8.91 -16.72 20.25
CA ARG A 64 7.49 -16.73 20.63
C ARG A 64 6.89 -18.13 20.71
N GLY A 65 7.59 -19.00 21.41
CA GLY A 65 7.15 -20.39 21.64
C GLY A 65 7.28 -21.27 20.40
N GLY A 66 8.24 -21.01 19.53
CA GLY A 66 8.48 -21.76 18.30
C GLY A 66 7.78 -21.17 17.08
N LEU A 67 6.89 -20.19 17.27
CA LEU A 67 6.10 -19.58 16.18
C LEU A 67 6.98 -18.96 15.09
N LEU A 68 8.11 -18.37 15.48
CA LEU A 68 9.09 -17.75 14.57
C LEU A 68 10.34 -18.61 14.35
N THR A 69 10.32 -19.88 14.76
CA THR A 69 11.43 -20.80 14.50
C THR A 69 11.34 -21.30 13.06
N ALA A 70 12.36 -20.99 12.27
CA ALA A 70 12.50 -21.51 10.92
C ALA A 70 12.55 -23.04 10.91
N ASP A 71 11.90 -23.66 9.91
CA ASP A 71 12.09 -25.06 9.60
C ASP A 71 13.42 -25.24 8.85
N PRO A 72 14.42 -25.92 9.43
CA PRO A 72 15.69 -26.18 8.75
C PRO A 72 15.57 -27.18 7.58
N SER A 73 14.36 -27.72 7.33
CA SER A 73 14.07 -28.62 6.21
C SER A 73 13.52 -27.87 5.00
N ASP A 74 12.91 -26.71 5.22
CA ASP A 74 12.40 -25.86 4.15
C ASP A 74 13.57 -25.12 3.49
N ALA A 75 13.62 -25.15 2.17
CA ALA A 75 14.60 -24.41 1.38
C ALA A 75 14.45 -22.89 1.56
N ASP A 76 13.22 -22.43 1.87
CA ASP A 76 12.90 -21.03 2.14
C ASP A 76 12.98 -20.69 3.64
N GLU A 77 13.34 -21.66 4.49
CA GLU A 77 13.46 -21.53 5.96
C GLU A 77 12.19 -20.92 6.61
N GLN A 78 11.00 -21.30 6.12
CA GLN A 78 9.75 -20.76 6.63
C GLN A 78 9.53 -21.13 8.10
N ASN A 79 8.93 -20.22 8.84
CA ASN A 79 8.47 -20.48 10.20
C ASN A 79 6.96 -20.78 10.25
N ALA A 80 6.51 -21.30 11.38
CA ALA A 80 5.12 -21.69 11.58
C ALA A 80 4.12 -20.54 11.32
N LEU A 81 4.49 -19.28 11.56
CA LEU A 81 3.62 -18.14 11.23
C LEU A 81 3.50 -17.92 9.71
N GLN A 82 4.60 -18.04 8.96
CA GLN A 82 4.60 -17.95 7.50
C GLN A 82 3.82 -19.12 6.89
N ASP A 83 4.09 -20.35 7.33
CA ASP A 83 3.36 -21.56 6.91
C ASP A 83 1.86 -21.40 7.14
N PHE A 84 1.48 -20.93 8.32
CA PHE A 84 0.08 -20.70 8.67
C PHE A 84 -0.57 -19.69 7.72
N VAL A 85 0.06 -18.53 7.50
CA VAL A 85 -0.46 -17.48 6.60
C VAL A 85 -0.53 -17.96 5.13
N ASN A 86 0.38 -18.84 4.72
CA ASN A 86 0.43 -19.44 3.38
C ASN A 86 -0.49 -20.67 3.20
N SER A 87 -1.03 -21.22 4.29
CA SER A 87 -1.87 -22.44 4.26
C SER A 87 -3.31 -22.14 3.83
N GLY A 88 -4.09 -23.18 3.53
CA GLY A 88 -5.50 -23.07 3.11
C GLY A 88 -5.71 -23.37 1.63
N ALA A 89 -6.93 -23.81 1.28
CA ALA A 89 -7.29 -24.06 -0.11
C ALA A 89 -7.61 -22.75 -0.85
N TYR A 90 -7.24 -22.68 -2.13
CA TYR A 90 -7.72 -21.60 -3.02
C TYR A 90 -9.26 -21.60 -3.03
N ASP A 91 -9.85 -20.42 -2.83
CA ASP A 91 -11.30 -20.16 -2.85
C ASP A 91 -12.14 -20.74 -1.68
N ASP A 92 -11.54 -21.14 -0.56
CA ASP A 92 -12.29 -21.43 0.68
C ASP A 92 -12.38 -20.18 1.59
N ASP A 93 -13.35 -19.32 1.28
CA ASP A 93 -13.63 -18.11 2.07
C ASP A 93 -14.01 -18.43 3.55
N GLU A 94 -14.58 -19.61 3.83
CA GLU A 94 -14.96 -19.99 5.21
C GLU A 94 -13.73 -20.39 6.03
N GLU A 95 -12.81 -21.14 5.44
CA GLU A 95 -11.53 -21.48 6.05
C GLU A 95 -10.68 -20.23 6.28
N ASP A 96 -10.58 -19.32 5.31
CA ASP A 96 -9.81 -18.07 5.45
C ASP A 96 -10.34 -17.20 6.61
N VAL A 97 -11.65 -17.17 6.83
CA VAL A 97 -12.26 -16.47 7.99
C VAL A 97 -11.89 -17.13 9.32
N LYS A 98 -11.88 -18.47 9.40
CA LYS A 98 -11.45 -19.19 10.62
C LYS A 98 -9.98 -18.95 10.92
N MET A 99 -9.12 -18.97 9.90
CA MET A 99 -7.70 -18.68 10.03
C MET A 99 -7.46 -17.20 10.39
N LEU A 100 -8.28 -16.28 9.89
CA LEU A 100 -8.25 -14.87 10.30
C LEU A 100 -8.54 -14.73 11.81
N ASP A 101 -9.50 -15.48 12.36
CA ASP A 101 -9.79 -15.41 13.80
C ASP A 101 -8.62 -15.91 14.65
N VAL A 102 -7.87 -16.91 14.18
CA VAL A 102 -6.61 -17.33 14.82
C VAL A 102 -5.54 -16.23 14.72
N LEU A 103 -5.37 -15.54 13.59
CA LEU A 103 -4.46 -14.38 13.49
C LEU A 103 -4.83 -13.27 14.49
N LYS A 104 -6.13 -12.99 14.67
CA LYS A 104 -6.61 -12.02 15.67
C LYS A 104 -6.27 -12.47 17.08
N GLU A 105 -6.47 -13.74 17.42
CA GLU A 105 -6.11 -14.25 18.74
C GLU A 105 -4.59 -14.15 18.98
N LEU A 106 -3.77 -14.48 17.99
CA LEU A 106 -2.31 -14.28 18.07
C LEU A 106 -1.96 -12.81 18.28
N ARG A 107 -2.68 -11.87 17.65
CA ARG A 107 -2.49 -10.43 17.87
C ARG A 107 -2.87 -10.00 19.28
N GLU A 108 -4.03 -10.44 19.78
CA GLU A 108 -4.52 -10.14 21.13
C GLU A 108 -3.58 -10.69 22.22
N ALA A 109 -2.92 -11.81 21.96
CA ALA A 109 -1.95 -12.43 22.84
C ALA A 109 -0.52 -11.84 22.74
N ASP A 110 -0.31 -10.75 22.00
CA ASP A 110 1.01 -10.16 21.69
C ASP A 110 2.00 -11.12 21.00
N LEU A 111 1.47 -12.13 20.28
CA LEU A 111 2.26 -13.10 19.52
C LEU A 111 2.48 -12.66 18.07
N LEU A 112 1.56 -11.88 17.49
CA LEU A 112 1.69 -11.26 16.17
C LEU A 112 1.90 -9.75 16.31
N LYS A 113 3.10 -9.27 15.96
CA LYS A 113 3.50 -7.87 16.06
C LYS A 113 3.47 -7.20 14.69
N LYS A 114 3.42 -5.86 14.70
CA LYS A 114 3.36 -5.08 13.46
C LYS A 114 4.61 -5.37 12.61
N GLU A 115 5.76 -5.45 13.26
CA GLU A 115 7.06 -5.63 12.64
C GLU A 115 7.21 -6.99 11.94
N ASP A 116 6.42 -8.00 12.34
CA ASP A 116 6.49 -9.32 11.70
C ASP A 116 5.92 -9.31 10.30
N ILE A 117 4.96 -8.43 10.03
CA ILE A 117 4.30 -8.34 8.72
C ILE A 117 5.37 -8.11 7.64
N LEU A 118 6.27 -7.15 7.90
CA LEU A 118 7.39 -6.85 7.02
C LEU A 118 8.53 -7.86 7.19
N LYS A 119 8.99 -8.14 8.42
CA LYS A 119 10.16 -9.01 8.67
C LYS A 119 9.98 -10.43 8.15
N GLN A 120 8.77 -10.97 8.25
CA GLN A 120 8.42 -12.33 7.84
C GLN A 120 7.72 -12.36 6.48
N ASN A 121 7.64 -11.23 5.76
CA ASN A 121 6.95 -11.11 4.47
C ASN A 121 5.52 -11.67 4.47
N LEU A 122 4.75 -11.50 5.54
CA LEU A 122 3.42 -12.13 5.69
C LEU A 122 2.43 -11.71 4.59
N LEU A 123 2.59 -10.50 4.02
CA LEU A 123 1.81 -10.07 2.87
C LEU A 123 2.10 -10.87 1.60
N LEU A 124 3.35 -11.32 1.40
CA LEU A 124 3.69 -12.20 0.28
C LEU A 124 2.95 -13.53 0.41
N TYR A 125 3.06 -14.17 1.58
CA TYR A 125 2.48 -15.49 1.81
C TYR A 125 0.95 -15.47 1.72
N SER A 126 0.29 -14.44 2.27
CA SER A 126 -1.17 -14.30 2.11
C SER A 126 -1.61 -14.00 0.67
N CYS A 127 -0.75 -13.39 -0.16
CA CYS A 127 -0.99 -13.26 -1.59
C CYS A 127 -0.87 -14.61 -2.32
N LEU A 128 0.15 -15.42 -2.00
CA LEU A 128 0.38 -16.71 -2.65
C LEU A 128 -0.77 -17.68 -2.41
N SER A 129 -1.36 -17.68 -1.21
CA SER A 129 -2.54 -18.48 -0.88
C SER A 129 -3.88 -17.82 -1.24
N LEU A 130 -3.87 -16.65 -1.90
CA LEU A 130 -5.07 -15.85 -2.22
C LEU A 130 -6.03 -15.62 -1.03
N SER A 131 -5.47 -15.57 0.18
CA SER A 131 -6.21 -15.48 1.44
C SER A 131 -6.61 -14.05 1.76
N LYS A 132 -7.69 -13.59 1.11
CA LYS A 132 -8.15 -12.20 1.08
C LYS A 132 -8.41 -11.62 2.47
N ALA A 133 -9.09 -12.34 3.35
CA ALA A 133 -9.47 -11.86 4.67
C ALA A 133 -8.23 -11.66 5.56
N ARG A 134 -7.29 -12.61 5.52
CA ARG A 134 -6.01 -12.51 6.21
C ARG A 134 -5.12 -11.40 5.63
N PHE A 135 -5.03 -11.31 4.31
CA PHE A 135 -4.29 -10.24 3.63
C PHE A 135 -4.81 -8.86 4.04
N GLU A 136 -6.13 -8.63 3.96
CA GLU A 136 -6.75 -7.34 4.30
C GLU A 136 -6.55 -6.98 5.78
N TYR A 137 -6.59 -7.98 6.67
CA TYR A 137 -6.29 -7.80 8.09
C TYR A 137 -4.84 -7.40 8.33
N LEU A 138 -3.87 -8.09 7.71
CA LEU A 138 -2.46 -7.74 7.84
C LEU A 138 -2.17 -6.33 7.31
N VAL A 139 -2.73 -5.96 6.15
CA VAL A 139 -2.62 -4.58 5.62
C VAL A 139 -3.26 -3.57 6.57
N SER A 140 -4.35 -3.91 7.27
CA SER A 140 -4.96 -2.98 8.23
C SER A 140 -4.09 -2.72 9.47
N ILE A 141 -3.22 -3.66 9.83
CA ILE A 141 -2.25 -3.52 10.93
C ILE A 141 -1.05 -2.68 10.48
N ASP A 142 -0.52 -2.95 9.29
CA ASP A 142 0.60 -2.20 8.71
C ASP A 142 0.40 -1.91 7.22
N PRO A 143 -0.24 -0.78 6.87
CA PRO A 143 -0.44 -0.45 5.48
C PRO A 143 0.88 -0.22 4.73
N ASP A 144 1.91 0.32 5.38
CA ASP A 144 3.18 0.67 4.75
C ASP A 144 3.93 -0.58 4.23
N ALA A 145 3.66 -1.75 4.81
CA ALA A 145 4.17 -3.03 4.34
C ALA A 145 3.79 -3.32 2.87
N LEU A 146 2.70 -2.76 2.32
CA LEU A 146 2.37 -2.88 0.90
C LEU A 146 3.44 -2.30 -0.04
N ILE A 147 4.12 -1.25 0.42
CA ILE A 147 5.16 -0.54 -0.35
C ILE A 147 6.53 -1.12 -0.01
N GLU A 148 6.75 -1.43 1.27
CA GLU A 148 8.06 -1.81 1.80
C GLU A 148 8.42 -3.29 1.56
N THR A 149 7.42 -4.18 1.44
CA THR A 149 7.68 -5.60 1.20
C THR A 149 8.33 -5.81 -0.18
N LYS A 150 9.49 -6.46 -0.18
CA LYS A 150 10.27 -6.74 -1.39
C LYS A 150 10.51 -8.23 -1.56
N VAL A 151 10.30 -8.71 -2.78
CA VAL A 151 10.65 -10.06 -3.24
C VAL A 151 11.81 -9.92 -4.21
N ARG A 152 12.98 -10.44 -3.86
CA ARG A 152 14.20 -10.34 -4.69
C ARG A 152 14.52 -8.89 -5.12
N ASN A 153 14.40 -7.94 -4.18
CA ASN A 153 14.55 -6.49 -4.39
C ASN A 153 13.48 -5.79 -5.26
N THR A 154 12.37 -6.48 -5.51
CA THR A 154 11.22 -5.97 -6.30
C THR A 154 9.99 -5.85 -5.39
N SER A 155 9.26 -4.74 -5.43
CA SER A 155 8.03 -4.60 -4.63
C SER A 155 6.99 -5.67 -5.00
N LEU A 156 6.10 -6.05 -4.09
CA LEU A 156 5.03 -7.03 -4.34
C LEU A 156 4.24 -6.75 -5.63
N ILE A 157 3.81 -5.50 -5.86
CA ILE A 157 3.01 -5.16 -7.04
C ILE A 157 3.77 -5.44 -8.35
N HIS A 158 5.07 -5.14 -8.43
CA HIS A 158 5.89 -5.43 -9.61
C HIS A 158 6.13 -6.93 -9.80
N PHE A 159 6.35 -7.66 -8.70
CA PHE A 159 6.55 -9.11 -8.74
C PHE A 159 5.34 -9.80 -9.39
N PHE A 160 4.13 -9.52 -8.91
CA PHE A 160 2.90 -10.12 -9.45
C PHE A 160 2.45 -9.52 -10.79
N SER A 161 2.74 -8.24 -11.05
CA SER A 161 2.44 -7.61 -12.35
C SER A 161 3.20 -8.25 -13.52
N SER A 162 4.37 -8.84 -13.23
CA SER A 162 5.22 -9.51 -14.22
C SER A 162 4.77 -10.95 -14.55
N CYS A 163 3.71 -11.43 -13.90
CA CYS A 163 3.21 -12.79 -14.06
C CYS A 163 1.98 -12.86 -14.98
N LYS A 164 1.89 -13.95 -15.76
CA LYS A 164 0.83 -14.15 -16.77
C LYS A 164 -0.38 -14.96 -16.30
N SER A 165 -0.34 -15.59 -15.12
CA SER A 165 -1.45 -16.42 -14.65
C SER A 165 -2.68 -15.59 -14.24
N GLU A 166 -3.85 -16.21 -14.27
CA GLU A 166 -5.10 -15.60 -13.81
C GLU A 166 -5.08 -15.35 -12.30
N GLU A 167 -4.53 -16.28 -11.50
CA GLU A 167 -4.33 -16.13 -10.06
C GLU A 167 -3.57 -14.84 -9.72
N THR A 168 -2.48 -14.56 -10.45
CA THR A 168 -1.69 -13.34 -10.23
C THR A 168 -2.43 -12.07 -10.62
N GLU A 169 -3.44 -12.15 -11.50
CA GLU A 169 -4.33 -11.03 -11.78
C GLU A 169 -5.22 -10.70 -10.59
N GLU A 170 -5.77 -11.71 -9.91
CA GLU A 170 -6.55 -11.51 -8.68
C GLU A 170 -5.70 -10.95 -7.53
N ILE A 171 -4.45 -11.42 -7.40
CA ILE A 171 -3.48 -10.85 -6.45
C ILE A 171 -3.22 -9.37 -6.76
N VAL A 172 -2.98 -9.03 -8.03
CA VAL A 172 -2.78 -7.63 -8.46
C VAL A 172 -4.01 -6.78 -8.16
N LYS A 173 -5.23 -7.28 -8.41
CA LYS A 173 -6.48 -6.58 -8.04
C LYS A 173 -6.57 -6.36 -6.53
N LEU A 174 -6.22 -7.36 -5.72
CA LEU A 174 -6.22 -7.26 -4.26
C LEU A 174 -5.22 -6.20 -3.76
N LEU A 175 -3.99 -6.23 -4.29
CA LEU A 175 -2.94 -5.25 -3.98
C LEU A 175 -3.37 -3.83 -4.37
N LEU A 176 -3.90 -3.63 -5.58
CA LEU A 176 -4.36 -2.32 -6.05
C LEU A 176 -5.58 -1.83 -5.25
N LYS A 177 -6.54 -2.69 -4.90
CA LYS A 177 -7.70 -2.32 -4.06
C LYS A 177 -7.25 -1.77 -2.72
N SER A 178 -6.31 -2.46 -2.09
CA SER A 178 -5.71 -2.08 -0.81
C SER A 178 -4.83 -0.84 -0.94
N GLY A 179 -4.05 -0.75 -2.02
CA GLY A 179 -3.30 0.43 -2.40
C GLY A 179 -4.18 1.68 -2.52
N PHE A 180 -5.28 1.61 -3.26
CA PHE A 180 -6.22 2.73 -3.37
C PHE A 180 -6.92 3.06 -2.05
N LYS A 181 -7.02 2.11 -1.11
CA LYS A 181 -7.63 2.33 0.21
C LYS A 181 -6.69 3.07 1.16
N TYR A 182 -5.45 2.59 1.29
CA TYR A 182 -4.52 3.09 2.30
C TYR A 182 -3.46 4.05 1.75
N HIS A 183 -3.14 3.95 0.46
CA HIS A 183 -2.04 4.66 -0.21
C HIS A 183 -2.53 5.48 -1.41
N ALA A 184 -3.70 6.10 -1.23
CA ALA A 184 -4.34 6.90 -2.26
C ALA A 184 -3.44 8.04 -2.76
N ASN A 185 -2.75 8.73 -1.84
CA ASN A 185 -1.83 9.84 -2.12
C ASN A 185 -0.67 9.48 -3.06
N ILE A 186 -0.26 8.21 -3.13
CA ILE A 186 0.78 7.77 -4.06
C ILE A 186 0.25 7.11 -5.33
N GLY A 187 -1.07 7.12 -5.55
CA GLY A 187 -1.69 6.54 -6.74
C GLY A 187 -2.04 5.05 -6.59
N GLY A 188 -2.19 4.56 -5.35
CA GLY A 188 -2.63 3.19 -5.07
C GLY A 188 -1.71 2.10 -5.63
N LEU A 189 -0.40 2.25 -5.42
CA LEU A 189 0.68 1.37 -5.90
C LEU A 189 0.92 1.38 -7.42
N LEU A 190 -0.01 1.90 -8.22
CA LEU A 190 0.02 1.86 -9.68
C LEU A 190 1.27 2.52 -10.31
N PHE A 191 1.74 3.58 -9.68
CA PHE A 191 2.88 4.38 -10.16
C PHE A 191 4.11 4.27 -9.26
N ILE A 192 4.18 3.23 -8.42
CA ILE A 192 5.45 2.86 -7.78
C ILE A 192 6.40 2.45 -8.89
N LYS A 193 7.66 2.86 -8.79
CA LYS A 193 8.72 2.51 -9.73
C LYS A 193 9.59 1.41 -9.17
N ASP A 194 10.03 0.51 -10.04
CA ASP A 194 11.09 -0.45 -9.73
C ASP A 194 12.49 0.19 -9.80
N ASN A 195 13.53 -0.63 -9.64
CA ASN A 195 14.93 -0.19 -9.71
C ASN A 195 15.36 0.27 -11.12
N HIS A 196 14.55 0.00 -12.15
CA HIS A 196 14.76 0.45 -13.53
C HIS A 196 13.96 1.73 -13.86
N GLY A 197 13.16 2.23 -12.91
CA GLY A 197 12.28 3.38 -13.11
C GLY A 197 10.98 3.06 -13.85
N THR A 198 10.69 1.78 -14.12
CA THR A 198 9.46 1.28 -14.73
C THR A 198 8.35 1.30 -13.71
N THR A 199 7.16 1.78 -14.06
CA THR A 199 6.03 1.76 -13.11
C THR A 199 5.33 0.40 -13.08
N ALA A 200 4.63 0.10 -11.99
CA ALA A 200 3.80 -1.11 -11.91
C ALA A 200 2.74 -1.15 -13.04
N PHE A 201 2.17 -0.01 -13.42
CA PHE A 201 1.30 0.11 -14.59
C PHE A 201 1.99 -0.31 -15.88
N ASP A 202 3.20 0.19 -16.14
CA ASP A 202 3.99 -0.18 -17.32
C ASP A 202 4.24 -1.69 -17.36
N CYS A 203 4.63 -2.29 -16.24
CA CYS A 203 4.82 -3.75 -16.12
C CYS A 203 3.55 -4.51 -16.47
N MET A 204 2.40 -4.14 -15.89
CA MET A 204 1.12 -4.78 -16.20
C MET A 204 0.75 -4.62 -17.69
N CYS A 205 0.94 -3.43 -18.27
CA CYS A 205 0.62 -3.19 -19.67
C CYS A 205 1.51 -3.99 -20.62
N ASN A 206 2.80 -4.14 -20.30
CA ASN A 206 3.72 -4.95 -21.10
C ASN A 206 3.33 -6.44 -21.09
N GLU A 207 2.90 -6.97 -19.95
CA GLU A 207 2.56 -8.39 -19.82
C GLU A 207 1.14 -8.74 -20.27
N LYS A 208 0.15 -7.89 -19.92
CA LYS A 208 -1.28 -8.18 -20.08
C LYS A 208 -1.97 -7.35 -21.17
N GLY A 209 -1.29 -6.33 -21.71
CA GLY A 209 -1.83 -5.40 -22.69
C GLY A 209 -2.61 -4.22 -22.07
N VAL A 210 -2.49 -3.04 -22.68
CA VAL A 210 -3.08 -1.79 -22.19
C VAL A 210 -4.59 -1.89 -22.01
N GLU A 211 -5.31 -2.42 -23.01
CA GLU A 211 -6.79 -2.50 -22.95
C GLU A 211 -7.29 -3.32 -21.77
N LYS A 212 -6.67 -4.49 -21.51
CA LYS A 212 -7.06 -5.37 -20.40
C LYS A 212 -6.81 -4.68 -19.05
N VAL A 213 -5.64 -4.06 -18.88
CA VAL A 213 -5.29 -3.32 -17.66
C VAL A 213 -6.23 -2.14 -17.45
N MET A 214 -6.52 -1.36 -18.49
CA MET A 214 -7.43 -0.22 -18.39
C MET A 214 -8.87 -0.64 -18.09
N SER A 215 -9.33 -1.80 -18.60
CA SER A 215 -10.63 -2.37 -18.23
C SER A 215 -10.68 -2.73 -16.75
N MET A 216 -9.67 -3.46 -16.26
CA MET A 216 -9.54 -3.82 -14.84
C MET A 216 -9.55 -2.58 -13.93
N LEU A 217 -8.76 -1.56 -14.27
CA LEU A 217 -8.74 -0.30 -13.51
C LEU A 217 -10.08 0.43 -13.55
N HIS A 218 -10.80 0.37 -14.67
CA HIS A 218 -12.13 0.96 -14.78
C HIS A 218 -13.13 0.30 -13.84
N ASP A 219 -13.16 -1.03 -13.78
CA ASP A 219 -14.04 -1.77 -12.88
C ASP A 219 -13.72 -1.44 -11.42
N MET A 220 -12.44 -1.35 -11.07
CA MET A 220 -11.98 -1.01 -9.72
C MET A 220 -12.32 0.44 -9.31
N LEU A 221 -12.11 1.41 -10.20
CA LEU A 221 -12.26 2.84 -9.88
C LEU A 221 -13.68 3.37 -10.11
N SER A 222 -14.50 2.70 -10.93
CA SER A 222 -15.90 3.10 -11.18
C SER A 222 -16.74 3.09 -9.90
N THR A 223 -16.42 2.20 -8.96
CA THR A 223 -17.02 2.14 -7.61
C THR A 223 -16.50 3.22 -6.68
N LYS A 224 -15.37 3.87 -7.01
CA LYS A 224 -14.69 4.90 -6.23
C LYS A 224 -14.60 6.22 -6.98
N ARG A 225 -15.75 6.80 -7.37
CA ARG A 225 -15.83 8.06 -8.15
C ARG A 225 -15.17 9.30 -7.51
N GLY A 226 -14.62 9.19 -6.31
CA GLY A 226 -13.86 10.27 -5.65
C GLY A 226 -12.33 10.15 -5.79
N PHE A 227 -11.80 9.12 -6.44
CA PHE A 227 -10.35 8.94 -6.54
C PHE A 227 -9.74 9.80 -7.68
N PRO A 228 -8.82 10.74 -7.39
CA PRO A 228 -8.26 11.69 -8.36
C PRO A 228 -7.16 11.04 -9.23
N ILE A 229 -7.49 9.97 -9.96
CA ILE A 229 -6.51 9.17 -10.72
C ILE A 229 -5.69 10.01 -11.70
N LEU A 230 -6.32 10.98 -12.38
CA LEU A 230 -5.64 11.83 -13.35
C LEU A 230 -4.54 12.67 -12.71
N HIS A 231 -4.75 13.20 -11.50
CA HIS A 231 -3.71 13.94 -10.76
C HIS A 231 -2.46 13.09 -10.60
N HIS A 232 -2.60 11.81 -10.28
CA HIS A 232 -1.46 10.90 -10.17
C HIS A 232 -0.82 10.60 -11.53
N VAL A 233 -1.61 10.38 -12.58
CA VAL A 233 -1.10 10.09 -13.94
C VAL A 233 -0.27 11.26 -14.46
N PHE A 234 -0.78 12.49 -14.38
CA PHE A 234 -0.05 13.66 -14.88
C PHE A 234 1.31 13.84 -14.20
N VAL A 235 1.37 13.58 -12.89
CA VAL A 235 2.58 13.78 -12.11
C VAL A 235 3.56 12.63 -12.29
N LYS A 236 3.07 11.38 -12.26
CA LYS A 236 3.93 10.21 -12.12
C LYS A 236 4.13 9.43 -13.42
N ALA A 237 3.19 9.50 -14.35
CA ALA A 237 3.22 8.77 -15.61
C ALA A 237 2.56 9.57 -16.77
N PRO A 238 3.05 10.79 -17.08
CA PRO A 238 2.40 11.69 -18.03
C PRO A 238 2.30 11.10 -19.45
N GLN A 239 3.16 10.13 -19.80
CA GLN A 239 3.10 9.43 -21.08
C GLN A 239 1.77 8.68 -21.33
N HIS A 240 1.03 8.34 -20.26
CA HIS A 240 -0.22 7.58 -20.35
C HIS A 240 -1.47 8.46 -20.29
N ILE A 241 -1.30 9.78 -20.33
CA ILE A 241 -2.41 10.67 -19.98
C ILE A 241 -3.60 10.56 -20.91
N LEU A 242 -3.38 10.44 -22.22
CA LEU A 242 -4.47 10.35 -23.19
C LEU A 242 -5.31 9.08 -22.96
N THR A 243 -4.64 7.96 -22.67
CA THR A 243 -5.28 6.68 -22.34
C THR A 243 -6.14 6.79 -21.09
N PHE A 244 -5.62 7.44 -20.04
CA PHE A 244 -6.39 7.65 -18.81
C PHE A 244 -7.52 8.66 -18.96
N LEU A 245 -7.33 9.75 -19.71
CA LEU A 245 -8.39 10.73 -19.99
C LEU A 245 -9.55 10.09 -20.76
N GLN A 246 -9.26 9.23 -21.73
CA GLN A 246 -10.27 8.51 -22.49
C GLN A 246 -11.08 7.54 -21.60
N LYS A 247 -10.42 6.84 -20.67
CA LYS A 247 -11.07 5.84 -19.80
C LYS A 247 -11.74 6.45 -18.57
N PHE A 248 -11.22 7.58 -18.08
CA PHE A 248 -11.65 8.23 -16.83
C PHE A 248 -11.94 9.73 -17.03
N PRO A 249 -12.81 10.12 -17.99
CA PRO A 249 -13.10 11.54 -18.23
C PRO A 249 -13.72 12.22 -17.01
N TRP A 250 -14.48 11.46 -16.20
CA TRP A 250 -15.11 11.95 -14.97
C TRP A 250 -14.09 12.38 -13.89
N ALA A 251 -12.85 11.89 -13.94
CA ALA A 251 -11.84 12.22 -12.95
C ALA A 251 -11.22 13.61 -13.17
N TYR A 252 -11.52 14.26 -14.29
CA TYR A 252 -10.92 15.55 -14.67
C TYR A 252 -11.29 16.67 -13.70
N ASP A 253 -12.54 16.69 -13.24
CA ASP A 253 -13.07 17.71 -12.35
C ASP A 253 -12.86 17.40 -10.86
N LEU A 254 -12.23 16.26 -10.55
CA LEU A 254 -11.96 15.91 -9.17
C LEU A 254 -10.88 16.80 -8.57
N LYS A 255 -10.91 16.87 -7.24
CA LYS A 255 -9.85 17.50 -6.46
C LYS A 255 -9.01 16.43 -5.78
N ASP A 256 -7.72 16.69 -5.63
CA ASP A 256 -6.87 15.81 -4.83
C ASP A 256 -7.13 15.95 -3.32
N HIS A 257 -6.39 15.20 -2.51
CA HIS A 257 -6.47 15.26 -1.05
C HIS A 257 -6.10 16.62 -0.46
N ASN A 258 -5.47 17.49 -1.24
CA ASN A 258 -5.12 18.87 -0.87
C ASN A 258 -6.15 19.88 -1.43
N ALA A 259 -7.30 19.41 -1.91
CA ALA A 259 -8.33 20.19 -2.57
C ALA A 259 -7.86 20.89 -3.87
N ARG A 260 -6.77 20.45 -4.49
CA ARG A 260 -6.24 21.01 -5.74
C ARG A 260 -7.04 20.49 -6.93
N THR A 261 -7.32 21.39 -7.87
CA THR A 261 -7.73 20.97 -9.21
C THR A 261 -6.58 20.23 -9.91
N LEU A 262 -6.90 19.53 -10.99
CA LEU A 262 -5.92 18.85 -11.82
C LEU A 262 -4.77 19.78 -12.22
N HIS A 263 -5.08 20.97 -12.77
CA HIS A 263 -4.07 21.94 -13.17
C HIS A 263 -3.19 22.41 -12.01
N GLN A 264 -3.77 22.67 -10.84
CA GLN A 264 -3.03 23.07 -9.65
C GLN A 264 -2.06 21.98 -9.20
N ALA A 265 -2.50 20.72 -9.22
CA ALA A 265 -1.64 19.59 -8.87
C ALA A 265 -0.46 19.44 -9.84
N VAL A 266 -0.67 19.62 -11.15
CA VAL A 266 0.43 19.55 -12.12
C VAL A 266 1.41 20.72 -11.94
N LEU A 267 0.91 21.94 -11.76
CA LEU A 267 1.75 23.12 -11.50
C LEU A 267 2.60 22.94 -10.24
N ALA A 268 2.05 22.28 -9.20
CA ALA A 268 2.76 22.02 -7.96
C ALA A 268 3.80 20.87 -8.04
N ALA A 269 3.71 19.99 -9.04
CA ALA A 269 4.44 18.73 -9.04
C ALA A 269 5.89 18.82 -9.53
N ALA A 270 6.19 19.76 -10.43
CA ALA A 270 7.51 20.29 -10.79
C ALA A 270 7.46 20.88 -12.22
N PRO A 271 8.36 21.82 -12.54
CA PRO A 271 8.50 22.38 -13.89
C PRO A 271 8.78 21.35 -14.99
N ASP A 272 9.48 20.25 -14.68
CA ASP A 272 9.74 19.19 -15.65
C ASP A 272 8.48 18.41 -16.05
N VAL A 273 7.49 18.31 -15.15
CA VAL A 273 6.19 17.74 -15.48
C VAL A 273 5.46 18.66 -16.46
N MET A 274 5.55 19.98 -16.26
CA MET A 274 4.88 20.97 -17.11
C MET A 274 5.44 21.00 -18.53
N LYS A 275 6.78 20.92 -18.70
CA LYS A 275 7.42 20.84 -20.02
C LYS A 275 6.95 19.65 -20.85
N LYS A 276 6.61 18.54 -20.20
CA LYS A 276 6.07 17.36 -20.89
C LYS A 276 4.58 17.50 -21.25
N ASN A 277 3.91 18.53 -20.72
CA ASN A 277 2.45 18.66 -20.76
C ASN A 277 1.97 20.08 -21.12
N HIS A 278 2.54 20.70 -22.17
CA HIS A 278 2.13 22.03 -22.64
C HIS A 278 0.62 22.18 -22.90
N MET A 279 -0.07 21.09 -23.24
CA MET A 279 -1.52 21.09 -23.45
C MET A 279 -2.31 21.50 -22.18
N ILE A 280 -1.81 21.20 -20.98
CA ILE A 280 -2.47 21.60 -19.73
C ILE A 280 -2.38 23.11 -19.53
N LEU A 281 -1.24 23.72 -19.85
CA LEU A 281 -1.07 25.17 -19.79
C LEU A 281 -2.02 25.86 -20.74
N ALA A 282 -2.13 25.33 -21.97
CA ALA A 282 -3.08 25.85 -22.95
C ALA A 282 -4.54 25.70 -22.49
N SER A 283 -4.87 24.64 -21.73
CA SER A 283 -6.23 24.36 -21.27
C SER A 283 -6.64 25.06 -19.98
N LEU A 284 -5.71 25.71 -19.26
CA LEU A 284 -6.05 26.57 -18.12
C LEU A 284 -7.09 27.60 -18.56
N SER A 285 -8.14 27.83 -17.77
CA SER A 285 -9.05 28.96 -17.96
C SER A 285 -8.54 30.20 -17.24
N ASP A 286 -8.99 31.38 -17.65
CA ASP A 286 -8.58 32.63 -17.00
C ASP A 286 -9.01 32.70 -15.53
N ASN A 287 -10.10 32.00 -15.17
CA ASN A 287 -10.53 31.83 -13.78
C ASN A 287 -9.56 30.95 -12.99
N GLN A 288 -9.06 29.87 -13.57
CA GLN A 288 -8.06 29.02 -12.93
C GLN A 288 -6.72 29.76 -12.76
N ILE A 289 -6.32 30.59 -13.73
CA ILE A 289 -5.13 31.46 -13.61
C ILE A 289 -5.28 32.46 -12.45
N GLN A 290 -6.51 32.89 -12.17
CA GLN A 290 -6.84 33.78 -11.06
C GLN A 290 -7.10 33.06 -9.73
N THR A 291 -6.97 31.74 -9.66
CA THR A 291 -7.28 30.97 -8.44
C THR A 291 -5.99 30.55 -7.75
N LYS A 292 -5.85 30.92 -6.46
CA LYS A 292 -4.70 30.50 -5.65
C LYS A 292 -4.73 28.99 -5.39
N ASP A 293 -3.56 28.36 -5.39
CA ASP A 293 -3.39 26.98 -4.93
C ASP A 293 -3.76 26.89 -3.43
N PRO A 294 -4.63 25.95 -3.03
CA PRO A 294 -5.13 25.87 -1.66
C PRO A 294 -4.04 25.57 -0.61
N VAL A 295 -2.90 25.01 -1.01
CA VAL A 295 -1.80 24.64 -0.09
C VAL A 295 -0.76 25.75 -0.02
N THR A 296 -0.22 26.16 -1.17
CA THR A 296 0.88 27.13 -1.25
C THR A 296 0.39 28.57 -1.16
N THR A 297 -0.91 28.80 -1.37
CA THR A 297 -1.53 30.13 -1.47
C THR A 297 -1.00 31.00 -2.62
N LEU A 298 -0.24 30.40 -3.54
CA LEU A 298 0.34 31.08 -4.70
C LEU A 298 -0.63 31.03 -5.88
N TYR A 299 -0.60 32.07 -6.71
CA TYR A 299 -1.18 32.01 -8.04
C TYR A 299 -0.33 31.12 -8.96
N PRO A 300 -0.91 30.55 -10.03
CA PRO A 300 -0.19 29.72 -11.01
C PRO A 300 1.13 30.33 -11.52
N PHE A 301 1.15 31.61 -11.89
CA PHE A 301 2.38 32.25 -12.36
C PHE A 301 3.46 32.31 -11.27
N ALA A 302 3.07 32.61 -10.02
CA ALA A 302 3.99 32.66 -8.89
C ALA A 302 4.49 31.27 -8.51
N ALA A 303 3.63 30.24 -8.56
CA ALA A 303 4.04 28.85 -8.34
C ALA A 303 5.12 28.41 -9.34
N MET A 304 5.03 28.84 -10.60
CA MET A 304 6.05 28.57 -11.62
C MET A 304 7.34 29.39 -11.46
N ALA A 305 7.28 30.53 -10.77
CA ALA A 305 8.42 31.41 -10.56
C ALA A 305 9.25 31.07 -9.31
N VAL A 306 8.75 30.19 -8.44
CA VAL A 306 9.37 29.87 -7.14
C VAL A 306 10.14 28.54 -7.21
N GLY A 307 11.31 28.50 -6.57
CA GLY A 307 12.11 27.29 -6.37
C GLY A 307 13.29 27.14 -7.35
N GLU A 308 14.08 26.07 -7.16
CA GLU A 308 15.30 25.80 -7.93
C GLU A 308 15.03 25.52 -9.43
N HIS A 309 13.77 25.27 -9.79
CA HIS A 309 13.36 24.90 -11.14
C HIS A 309 12.50 25.95 -11.85
N ALA A 310 12.49 27.20 -11.36
CA ALA A 310 11.63 28.26 -11.88
C ALA A 310 11.53 28.30 -13.42
N ASP A 311 10.30 28.29 -13.95
CA ASP A 311 9.99 28.34 -15.38
C ASP A 311 9.51 29.75 -15.74
N LEU A 312 10.46 30.60 -16.09
CA LEU A 312 10.18 32.00 -16.45
C LEU A 312 9.34 32.12 -17.71
N GLU A 313 9.49 31.22 -18.69
CA GLU A 313 8.72 31.27 -19.92
C GLU A 313 7.23 31.04 -19.64
N THR A 314 6.93 29.98 -18.88
CA THR A 314 5.56 29.69 -18.43
C THR A 314 5.02 30.82 -17.54
N THR A 315 5.85 31.35 -16.65
CA THR A 315 5.48 32.49 -15.78
C THR A 315 5.05 33.70 -16.60
N PHE A 316 5.87 34.12 -17.58
CA PHE A 316 5.55 35.25 -18.45
C PHE A 316 4.35 34.96 -19.35
N HIS A 317 4.20 33.73 -19.83
CA HIS A 317 3.03 33.32 -20.60
C HIS A 317 1.73 33.51 -19.79
N LEU A 318 1.69 33.02 -18.55
CA LEU A 318 0.52 33.16 -17.67
C LEU A 318 0.23 34.63 -17.33
N LEU A 319 1.26 35.44 -17.06
CA LEU A 319 1.10 36.87 -16.80
C LEU A 319 0.60 37.64 -18.03
N ARG A 320 1.09 37.34 -19.23
CA ARG A 320 0.60 37.96 -20.47
C ARG A 320 -0.86 37.63 -20.73
N ARG A 321 -1.26 36.40 -20.42
CA ARG A 321 -2.62 35.94 -20.60
C ARG A 321 -3.59 36.59 -19.61
N GLN A 322 -3.18 36.78 -18.36
CA GLN A 322 -4.00 37.50 -17.37
C GLN A 322 -3.16 38.47 -16.51
N PRO A 323 -2.88 39.70 -17.00
CA PRO A 323 -2.02 40.65 -16.32
C PRO A 323 -2.55 41.10 -14.96
N SER A 324 -3.88 41.16 -14.80
CA SER A 324 -4.55 41.62 -13.57
C SER A 324 -4.25 40.77 -12.33
N VAL A 325 -3.76 39.53 -12.51
CA VAL A 325 -3.36 38.68 -11.38
C VAL A 325 -2.13 39.24 -10.67
N MET A 326 -1.25 39.96 -11.37
CA MET A 326 -0.09 40.61 -10.75
C MET A 326 -0.51 41.69 -9.76
N ASP A 327 -1.48 42.52 -10.13
CA ASP A 327 -2.00 43.58 -9.25
C ASP A 327 -2.60 42.97 -7.98
N ARG A 328 -3.36 41.87 -8.11
CA ARG A 328 -3.93 41.14 -6.96
C ARG A 328 -2.87 40.50 -6.08
N TYR A 329 -1.80 39.99 -6.68
CA TYR A 329 -0.68 39.42 -5.94
C TYR A 329 -0.01 40.49 -5.07
N LEU A 330 0.33 41.63 -5.67
CA LEU A 330 0.95 42.77 -4.98
C LEU A 330 0.08 43.34 -3.87
N THR A 331 -1.24 43.43 -4.06
CA THR A 331 -2.15 43.92 -3.01
C THR A 331 -2.27 42.93 -1.85
N SER A 332 -2.29 41.62 -2.12
CA SER A 332 -2.39 40.61 -1.06
C SER A 332 -1.17 40.57 -0.13
N ASP A 333 0.03 40.83 -0.64
CA ASP A 333 1.27 40.89 0.17
C ASP A 333 1.31 42.11 1.10
N ILE A 334 0.72 43.24 0.66
CA ILE A 334 0.62 44.46 1.47
C ILE A 334 -0.32 44.22 2.67
N ASP A 335 -1.45 43.54 2.45
CA ASP A 335 -2.40 43.24 3.51
C ASP A 335 -1.80 42.28 4.55
N ASP A 336 -1.10 41.22 4.12
CA ASP A 336 -0.48 40.26 5.02
C ASP A 336 0.68 40.86 5.84
N SER A 337 1.50 41.70 5.23
CA SER A 337 2.60 42.39 5.92
C SER A 337 2.09 43.41 6.95
N SER A 338 1.00 44.12 6.64
CA SER A 338 0.34 45.04 7.56
C SER A 338 -0.25 44.31 8.78
N ASN A 339 -0.88 43.15 8.56
CA ASN A 339 -1.45 42.33 9.62
C ASN A 339 -0.38 41.70 10.54
N ARG A 340 0.73 41.23 9.97
CA ARG A 340 1.88 40.72 10.77
C ARG A 340 2.48 41.81 11.65
N SER A 341 2.61 43.03 11.12
CA SER A 341 3.14 44.18 11.87
C SER A 341 2.23 44.59 13.03
N ARG A 342 0.90 44.56 12.83
CA ARG A 342 -0.08 44.81 13.90
C ARG A 342 -0.07 43.72 14.98
N LYS A 343 0.10 42.45 14.60
CA LYS A 343 0.16 41.34 15.56
C LYS A 343 1.41 41.40 16.45
N LYS A 344 2.57 41.80 15.91
CA LYS A 344 3.80 41.99 16.70
C LYS A 344 3.67 43.12 17.74
N ARG A 345 2.95 44.20 17.43
CA ARG A 345 2.74 45.34 18.35
C ARG A 345 1.74 45.05 19.49
N ARG A 346 1.00 43.95 19.44
CA ARG A 346 0.02 43.57 20.49
C ARG A 346 0.58 42.60 21.54
N ILE A 347 1.81 42.12 21.36
CA ILE A 347 2.44 41.08 22.21
C ILE A 347 3.60 41.66 23.03
N GLY A 348 3.99 42.92 22.79
CA GLY A 348 4.90 43.69 23.65
C GLY A 348 4.16 44.89 24.19
#